data_AF-A0A959QQM2-F1
#
_entry.id   AF-A0A959QQM2-F1
#
_cell.length_a   1.000
_cell.length_b   1.000
_cell.length_c   1.000
_cell.angle_alpha   90.00
_cell.angle_beta   90.00
_cell.angle_gamma   90.00
#
_symmetry.space_group_name_H-M   'P 1'
#
loop_
_entity.id
_entity.type
_entity.pdbx_description
1 polymer ?
#
loop_
_entity_poly.entity_id
_entity_poly.type
_entity_poly.pdbx_seq_one_letter_code
_entity_poly.pdbx_strand_id
1 'polypeptide(L)'
;MQNKTWGRVFAGIGIVGAVLYFVAFYPGFMSPDTIDQYRQASTGKFDDWHPIAMALWWSVLLKIVDGPQLMLAFQLILYWSSAFLIAKSLQRVYGLATMLLFLVAPFLINFSGYVIKDAQMALSWLTVGAILFNVYTQKRKPNRVEVLISGVLLVYGVLVRIDALPGFIPLAALWVLVVFRNK
;
A
#
# COMPACT_ATOMS: atom_id res chain seq x y z
N MET A 1 13.75 19.55 9.00
CA MET A 1 14.43 18.28 8.66
C MET A 1 14.51 17.46 9.94
N GLN A 2 13.87 16.29 10.01
CA GLN A 2 13.86 15.48 11.23
C GLN A 2 15.22 14.84 11.51
N ASN A 3 15.59 14.75 12.79
CA ASN A 3 16.78 14.04 13.26
C ASN A 3 16.70 12.54 12.89
N LYS A 4 17.81 11.95 12.44
CA LYS A 4 17.97 10.54 12.05
C LYS A 4 17.44 9.55 13.11
N THR A 5 17.46 9.94 14.38
CA THR A 5 16.92 9.18 15.51
C THR A 5 15.40 8.94 15.41
N TRP A 6 14.61 9.94 15.01
CA TRP A 6 13.15 9.81 14.91
C TRP A 6 12.71 8.89 13.78
N GLY A 7 13.48 8.87 12.68
CA GLY A 7 13.25 7.91 11.60
C GLY A 7 13.31 6.46 12.08
N ARG A 8 14.24 6.12 12.99
CA ARG A 8 14.32 4.76 13.57
C ARG A 8 13.13 4.45 14.48
N VAL A 9 12.67 5.43 15.26
CA VAL A 9 11.50 5.28 16.12
C VAL A 9 10.24 4.99 15.29
N PHE A 10 9.99 5.76 14.22
CA PHE A 10 8.84 5.52 13.35
C PHE A 10 8.94 4.18 12.63
N ALA A 11 10.13 3.77 12.19
CA ALA A 11 10.33 2.44 11.61
C ALA A 11 10.01 1.34 12.63
N GLY A 12 10.47 1.48 13.88
CA GLY A 12 10.16 0.54 14.96
C GLY A 12 8.67 0.43 15.24
N ILE A 13 7.97 1.56 15.38
CA ILE A 13 6.51 1.59 15.56
C ILE A 13 5.81 0.94 14.37
N GLY A 14 6.25 1.23 13.14
CA GLY A 14 5.66 0.66 11.93
C GLY A 14 5.82 -0.86 11.84
N ILE A 15 7.00 -1.39 12.19
CA ILE A 15 7.26 -2.83 12.22
C ILE A 15 6.40 -3.52 13.29
N VAL A 16 6.37 -2.97 14.50
CA VAL A 16 5.54 -3.53 15.59
C VAL A 16 4.06 -3.48 15.20
N GLY A 17 3.59 -2.36 14.66
CA GLY A 17 2.23 -2.22 14.16
C GLY A 17 1.89 -3.22 13.05
N ALA A 18 2.79 -3.44 12.10
CA ALA A 18 2.61 -4.42 11.03
C ALA A 18 2.48 -5.84 11.57
N VAL A 19 3.34 -6.23 12.52
CA VAL A 19 3.29 -7.55 13.16
C VAL A 19 2.01 -7.71 13.98
N LEU A 20 1.66 -6.71 14.79
CA LEU A 20 0.44 -6.74 15.60
C LEU A 20 -0.81 -6.90 14.73
N TYR A 21 -0.91 -6.15 13.63
CA TYR A 21 -2.05 -6.22 12.71
C TYR A 21 -2.08 -7.55 11.96
N PHE A 22 -0.91 -8.04 11.54
CA PHE A 22 -0.83 -9.32 10.86
C PHE A 22 -1.32 -10.45 11.75
N VAL A 23 -0.91 -10.47 13.02
CA VAL A 23 -1.38 -11.46 14.02
C VAL A 23 -2.87 -11.28 14.30
N ALA A 24 -3.35 -10.05 14.49
CA ALA A 24 -4.74 -9.77 14.82
C ALA A 24 -5.72 -10.12 13.69
N PHE A 25 -5.29 -9.95 12.44
CA PHE A 25 -6.12 -10.18 11.25
C PHE A 25 -5.80 -11.46 10.51
N TYR A 26 -4.91 -12.31 11.05
CA TYR A 26 -4.54 -13.56 10.41
C TYR A 26 -5.77 -14.48 10.19
N PRO A 27 -5.93 -15.12 9.01
CA PRO A 27 -5.08 -15.05 7.82
C PRO A 27 -5.47 -13.91 6.86
N GLY A 28 -6.54 -13.17 7.16
CA GLY A 28 -7.08 -12.07 6.37
C GLY A 28 -8.57 -12.26 6.16
N PHE A 29 -9.37 -11.24 6.44
CA PHE A 29 -10.81 -11.31 6.18
C PHE A 29 -11.07 -11.21 4.67
N MET A 30 -12.02 -11.98 4.15
CA MET A 30 -12.34 -12.02 2.72
C MET A 30 -13.83 -11.78 2.50
N SER A 31 -14.16 -11.02 1.45
CA SER A 31 -15.52 -10.89 0.96
C SER A 31 -15.87 -12.06 0.02
N PRO A 32 -17.17 -12.29 -0.31
CA PRO A 32 -17.55 -13.24 -1.36
C PRO A 32 -16.81 -13.00 -2.68
N ASP A 33 -16.70 -11.74 -3.13
CA ASP A 33 -15.94 -11.37 -4.34
C ASP A 33 -14.45 -11.75 -4.22
N THR A 34 -13.87 -11.58 -3.03
CA THR A 34 -12.46 -11.91 -2.77
C THR A 34 -12.24 -13.41 -2.79
N ILE A 35 -13.20 -14.19 -2.28
CA ILE A 35 -13.15 -15.65 -2.32
C ILE A 35 -13.18 -16.12 -3.78
N ASP A 36 -13.98 -15.50 -4.64
CA ASP A 36 -13.96 -15.80 -6.07
C ASP A 36 -12.61 -15.46 -6.71
N GLN A 37 -12.04 -14.29 -6.43
CA GLN A 37 -10.70 -13.93 -6.89
C GLN A 37 -9.62 -14.90 -6.40
N TYR A 38 -9.71 -15.39 -5.16
CA TYR A 38 -8.85 -16.43 -4.62
C TYR A 38 -9.03 -17.77 -5.35
N ARG A 39 -10.28 -18.13 -5.69
CA ARG A 39 -10.56 -19.33 -6.49
C ARG A 39 -9.98 -19.23 -7.89
N GLN A 40 -10.12 -18.08 -8.55
CA GLN A 40 -9.52 -17.84 -9.86
C GLN A 40 -7.99 -17.92 -9.76
N ALA A 41 -7.41 -17.31 -8.73
CA ALA A 41 -5.97 -17.32 -8.50
C ALA A 41 -5.40 -18.74 -8.27
N SER A 42 -6.12 -19.58 -7.54
CA SER A 42 -5.71 -20.95 -7.22
C SER A 42 -5.94 -21.93 -8.37
N THR A 43 -6.99 -21.74 -9.17
CA THR A 43 -7.30 -22.62 -10.31
C THR A 43 -6.62 -22.19 -11.61
N GLY A 44 -6.12 -20.95 -11.70
CA GLY A 44 -5.59 -20.36 -12.93
C GLY A 44 -6.66 -20.11 -14.00
N LYS A 45 -7.94 -20.26 -13.65
CA LYS A 45 -9.08 -19.99 -14.54
C LYS A 45 -9.62 -18.62 -14.19
N PHE A 46 -9.36 -17.66 -15.07
CA PHE A 46 -9.78 -16.29 -14.90
C PHE A 46 -11.01 -16.02 -15.76
N ASP A 47 -12.02 -15.38 -15.17
CA ASP A 47 -13.26 -15.04 -15.84
C ASP A 47 -13.26 -13.54 -16.21
N ASP A 48 -13.92 -13.18 -17.31
CA ASP A 48 -13.89 -11.81 -17.88
C ASP A 48 -14.66 -10.75 -17.08
N TRP A 49 -15.39 -11.17 -16.03
CA TRP A 49 -16.32 -10.30 -15.30
C TRP A 49 -15.62 -9.30 -14.35
N HIS A 50 -14.37 -9.57 -13.94
CA HIS A 50 -13.64 -8.74 -12.97
C HIS A 50 -12.21 -8.42 -13.39
N PRO A 51 -11.66 -7.26 -12.97
CA PRO A 51 -10.25 -6.98 -13.16
C PRO A 51 -9.38 -8.05 -12.49
N ILE A 52 -8.60 -8.76 -13.32
CA ILE A 52 -7.89 -9.99 -12.95
C ILE A 52 -6.60 -9.69 -12.17
N ALA A 53 -6.17 -8.43 -12.10
CA ALA A 53 -4.84 -8.07 -11.58
C ALA A 53 -4.60 -8.51 -10.13
N MET A 54 -5.60 -8.38 -9.26
CA MET A 54 -5.48 -8.87 -7.87
C MET A 54 -5.36 -10.39 -7.83
N ALA A 55 -6.14 -11.12 -8.64
CA ALA A 55 -6.08 -12.57 -8.73
C ALA A 55 -4.74 -13.05 -9.33
N LEU A 56 -4.22 -12.39 -10.37
CA LEU A 56 -2.89 -12.68 -10.95
C LEU A 56 -1.77 -12.47 -9.93
N TRP A 57 -1.81 -11.35 -9.20
CA TRP A 57 -0.84 -11.10 -8.13
C TRP A 57 -0.93 -12.18 -7.06
N TRP A 58 -2.16 -12.57 -6.69
CA TRP A 58 -2.38 -13.63 -5.72
C TRP A 58 -1.88 -14.99 -6.23
N SER A 59 -2.05 -15.34 -7.51
CA SER A 59 -1.49 -16.57 -8.10
C SER A 59 0.02 -16.66 -7.93
N VAL A 60 0.74 -15.53 -7.93
CA VAL A 60 2.18 -15.51 -7.65
C VAL A 60 2.43 -15.81 -6.17
N LEU A 61 1.66 -15.21 -5.27
CA LEU A 61 1.78 -15.44 -3.83
C LEU A 61 1.46 -16.88 -3.43
N LEU A 62 0.47 -17.50 -4.05
CA LEU A 62 0.09 -18.91 -3.80
C LEU A 62 1.21 -19.91 -4.12
N LYS A 63 2.17 -19.55 -4.97
CA LYS A 63 3.36 -20.40 -5.21
C LYS A 63 4.28 -20.51 -3.99
N ILE A 64 4.11 -19.63 -3.00
CA ILE A 64 4.94 -19.58 -1.79
C ILE A 64 4.17 -20.20 -0.62
N VAL A 65 2.96 -19.72 -0.33
CA VAL A 65 2.10 -20.25 0.73
C VAL A 65 0.64 -20.17 0.30
N ASP A 66 -0.10 -21.26 0.46
CA ASP A 66 -1.54 -21.31 0.18
C ASP A 66 -2.35 -20.50 1.20
N GLY A 67 -3.19 -19.59 0.71
CA GLY A 67 -4.13 -18.83 1.54
C GLY A 67 -4.03 -17.30 1.37
N PRO A 68 -4.82 -16.54 2.16
CA PRO A 68 -4.87 -15.07 2.09
C PRO A 68 -3.75 -14.35 2.82
N GLN A 69 -2.99 -15.03 3.68
CA GLN A 69 -2.03 -14.41 4.57
C GLN A 69 -0.93 -13.63 3.84
N LEU A 70 -0.46 -14.07 2.67
CA LEU A 70 0.53 -13.30 1.93
C LEU A 70 -0.07 -12.04 1.29
N MET A 71 -1.34 -12.08 0.89
CA MET A 71 -2.04 -10.90 0.39
C MET A 71 -2.31 -9.91 1.53
N LEU A 72 -2.66 -10.40 2.72
CA LEU A 72 -2.75 -9.58 3.94
C LEU A 72 -1.39 -8.95 4.28
N ALA A 73 -0.30 -9.73 4.26
CA ALA A 73 1.05 -9.23 4.53
C ALA A 73 1.42 -8.11 3.54
N PHE A 74 1.15 -8.30 2.25
CA PHE A 74 1.36 -7.28 1.23
C PHE A 74 0.58 -5.99 1.55
N GLN A 75 -0.70 -6.12 1.92
CA GLN A 75 -1.56 -5.00 2.30
C GLN A 75 -0.97 -4.21 3.49
N LEU A 76 -0.54 -4.93 4.53
CA LEU A 76 0.01 -4.33 5.75
C LEU A 76 1.39 -3.70 5.52
N ILE A 77 2.20 -4.26 4.62
CA ILE A 77 3.46 -3.65 4.21
C ILE A 77 3.19 -2.29 3.55
N LEU A 78 2.24 -2.19 2.63
CA LEU A 78 1.85 -0.92 2.01
C LEU A 78 1.32 0.07 3.05
N TYR A 79 0.43 -0.40 3.93
CA TYR A 79 -0.18 0.38 5.00
C TYR A 79 0.87 1.02 5.92
N TRP A 80 1.75 0.23 6.52
CA TRP A 80 2.74 0.72 7.47
C TRP A 80 3.92 1.43 6.81
N SER A 81 4.28 1.07 5.57
CA SER A 81 5.28 1.82 4.80
C SER A 81 4.78 3.23 4.47
N SER A 82 3.50 3.37 4.14
CA SER A 82 2.86 4.67 3.93
C SER A 82 2.91 5.53 5.19
N ALA A 83 2.48 4.96 6.32
CA ALA A 83 2.51 5.64 7.62
C ALA A 83 3.92 6.15 7.96
N PHE A 84 4.92 5.28 7.81
CA PHE A 84 6.32 5.59 8.07
C PHE A 84 6.84 6.73 7.18
N LEU A 85 6.61 6.64 5.86
CA LEU A 85 7.09 7.64 4.91
C LEU A 85 6.45 9.01 5.15
N ILE A 86 5.15 9.06 5.45
CA ILE A 86 4.46 10.29 5.82
C ILE A 86 5.02 10.85 7.13
N ALA A 87 5.09 10.02 8.18
CA ALA A 87 5.55 10.45 9.51
C ALA A 87 6.98 10.99 9.50
N LYS A 88 7.89 10.35 8.75
CA LYS A 88 9.28 10.80 8.54
C LYS A 88 9.38 12.15 7.82
N SER A 89 8.36 12.49 7.01
CA SER A 89 8.33 13.72 6.21
C SER A 89 7.82 14.94 6.98
N LEU A 90 7.18 14.71 8.13
CA LEU A 90 6.56 15.75 8.95
C LEU A 90 7.46 16.20 10.10
N GLN A 91 7.01 17.13 10.95
CA GLN A 91 7.70 17.40 12.23
C GLN A 91 7.38 16.29 13.25
N ARG A 92 8.17 16.17 14.31
CA ARG A 92 8.07 15.06 15.29
C ARG A 92 6.64 14.82 15.79
N VAL A 93 5.96 15.87 16.25
CA VAL A 93 4.62 15.77 16.85
C VAL A 93 3.62 15.24 15.82
N TYR A 94 3.63 15.80 14.61
CA TYR A 94 2.76 15.34 13.52
C TYR A 94 3.13 13.94 13.03
N GLY A 95 4.41 13.57 13.02
CA GLY A 95 4.84 12.22 12.68
C GLY A 95 4.35 11.18 13.68
N LEU A 96 4.43 11.46 14.99
CA LEU A 96 3.84 10.62 16.03
C LEU A 96 2.31 10.56 15.90
N ALA A 97 1.66 11.69 15.62
CA ALA A 97 0.22 11.73 15.39
C ALA A 97 -0.20 10.89 14.16
N THR A 98 0.58 10.91 13.07
CA THR A 98 0.36 10.03 11.91
C THR A 98 0.48 8.56 12.29
N MET A 99 1.54 8.17 13.01
CA MET A 99 1.69 6.78 13.45
C MET A 99 0.56 6.34 14.37
N LEU A 100 0.13 7.21 15.29
CA LEU A 100 -1.00 6.95 16.17
C LEU A 100 -2.31 6.82 15.38
N LEU A 101 -2.55 7.70 14.39
CA LEU A 101 -3.74 7.65 13.54
C LEU A 101 -3.85 6.30 12.83
N PHE A 102 -2.76 5.81 12.24
CA PHE A 102 -2.74 4.49 11.60
C PHE A 102 -2.93 3.36 12.63
N LEU A 103 -2.46 3.54 13.86
CA LEU A 103 -2.62 2.53 14.91
C LEU A 103 -4.05 2.44 15.49
N VAL A 104 -4.80 3.55 15.56
CA VAL A 104 -6.05 3.59 16.35
C VAL A 104 -7.28 4.02 15.57
N ALA A 105 -7.16 4.58 14.36
CA ALA A 105 -8.32 5.06 13.61
C ALA A 105 -9.21 3.88 13.17
N PRO A 106 -10.46 3.78 13.65
CA PRO A 106 -11.31 2.61 13.38
C PRO A 106 -11.51 2.35 11.90
N PHE A 107 -11.64 3.41 11.10
CA PHE A 107 -11.78 3.32 9.65
C PHE A 107 -10.55 2.67 9.01
N LEU A 108 -9.35 3.09 9.39
CA LEU A 108 -8.12 2.54 8.81
C LEU A 108 -7.87 1.10 9.27
N ILE A 109 -8.17 0.79 10.54
CA ILE A 109 -8.04 -0.56 11.10
C ILE A 109 -8.93 -1.54 10.34
N ASN A 110 -10.21 -1.20 10.15
CA ASN A 110 -11.20 -2.06 9.50
C ASN A 110 -10.73 -2.49 8.10
N PHE A 111 -10.29 -1.54 7.27
CA PHE A 111 -9.84 -1.85 5.91
C PHE A 111 -8.43 -2.45 5.85
N SER A 112 -7.59 -2.30 6.87
CA SER A 112 -6.23 -2.84 6.87
C SER A 112 -6.17 -4.36 6.96
N GLY A 113 -7.13 -4.99 7.66
CA GLY A 113 -7.25 -6.45 7.80
C GLY A 113 -8.17 -7.12 6.77
N TYR A 114 -8.98 -6.33 6.06
CA TYR A 114 -9.91 -6.83 5.07
C TYR A 114 -9.25 -6.87 3.69
N VAL A 115 -9.03 -8.08 3.17
CA VAL A 115 -8.37 -8.32 1.88
C VAL A 115 -9.41 -8.09 0.79
N ILE A 116 -9.54 -6.85 0.33
CA ILE A 116 -10.46 -6.49 -0.76
C ILE A 116 -9.78 -5.59 -1.78
N LYS A 117 -10.23 -5.66 -3.04
CA LYS A 117 -9.69 -4.87 -4.16
C LYS A 117 -9.64 -3.37 -3.89
N ASP A 118 -10.62 -2.83 -3.16
CA ASP A 118 -10.68 -1.41 -2.80
C ASP A 118 -9.55 -1.00 -1.86
N ALA A 119 -9.31 -1.80 -0.82
CA ALA A 119 -8.22 -1.57 0.13
C ALA A 119 -6.86 -1.73 -0.57
N GLN A 120 -6.71 -2.74 -1.42
CA GLN A 120 -5.50 -2.97 -2.22
C GLN A 120 -5.14 -1.77 -3.11
N MET A 121 -6.12 -1.27 -3.86
CA MET A 121 -5.96 -0.07 -4.69
C MET A 121 -5.61 1.14 -3.83
N ALA A 122 -6.43 1.43 -2.81
CA ALA A 122 -6.26 2.60 -1.96
C ALA A 122 -4.90 2.63 -1.27
N LEU A 123 -4.42 1.50 -0.74
CA LEU A 123 -3.15 1.41 -0.05
C LEU A 123 -1.95 1.46 -1.01
N SER A 124 -2.09 0.91 -2.21
CA SER A 124 -1.09 1.06 -3.26
C SER A 124 -0.88 2.53 -3.63
N TRP A 125 -1.97 3.26 -3.84
CA TRP A 125 -1.92 4.69 -4.19
C TRP A 125 -1.55 5.59 -3.02
N LEU A 126 -1.96 5.23 -1.79
CA LEU A 126 -1.46 5.87 -0.58
C LEU A 126 0.06 5.74 -0.48
N THR A 127 0.61 4.56 -0.79
CA THR A 127 2.06 4.33 -0.78
C THR A 127 2.75 5.17 -1.86
N VAL A 128 2.18 5.27 -3.07
CA VAL A 128 2.67 6.18 -4.12
C VAL A 128 2.69 7.61 -3.60
N GLY A 129 1.58 8.10 -3.07
CA GLY A 129 1.48 9.45 -2.50
C GLY A 129 2.49 9.69 -1.38
N ALA A 130 2.70 8.71 -0.49
CA ALA A 130 3.66 8.78 0.60
C ALA A 130 5.11 8.87 0.10
N ILE A 131 5.47 8.11 -0.94
CA ILE A 131 6.79 8.20 -1.60
C ILE A 131 6.98 9.59 -2.21
N LEU A 132 6.01 10.07 -3.01
CA LEU A 132 6.09 11.37 -3.67
C LEU A 132 6.17 12.52 -2.65
N PHE A 133 5.38 12.45 -1.58
CA PHE A 133 5.40 13.41 -0.49
C PHE A 133 6.77 13.42 0.23
N ASN A 134 7.36 12.24 0.47
CA ASN A 134 8.68 12.13 1.09
C ASN A 134 9.80 12.73 0.22
N VAL A 135 9.74 12.49 -1.08
CA VAL A 135 10.68 13.05 -2.06
C VAL A 135 10.56 14.58 -2.09
N TYR A 136 9.33 15.08 -2.19
CA TYR A 136 9.04 16.50 -2.28
C TYR A 136 9.49 17.27 -1.02
N THR A 137 9.10 16.80 0.17
CA THR A 137 9.45 17.45 1.45
C THR A 137 10.95 17.46 1.73
N GLN A 138 11.68 16.42 1.33
CA GLN A 138 13.14 16.35 1.47
C GLN A 138 13.90 17.14 0.39
N LYS A 139 13.20 17.76 -0.57
CA LYS A 139 13.78 18.52 -1.69
C LYS A 139 14.83 17.73 -2.50
N ARG A 140 14.69 16.40 -2.54
CA ARG A 140 15.58 15.48 -3.25
C ARG A 140 14.95 14.98 -4.54
N LYS A 141 15.75 14.34 -5.40
CA LYS A 141 15.21 13.58 -6.54
C LYS A 141 14.80 12.18 -6.06
N PRO A 142 13.76 11.58 -6.66
CA PRO A 142 13.43 10.18 -6.38
C PRO A 142 14.54 9.28 -6.91
N ASN A 143 14.87 8.22 -6.17
CA ASN A 143 15.82 7.21 -6.63
C ASN A 143 15.14 6.22 -7.60
N ARG A 144 15.93 5.43 -8.34
CA ARG A 144 15.39 4.48 -9.35
C ARG A 144 14.39 3.48 -8.74
N VAL A 145 14.63 3.05 -7.51
CA VAL A 145 13.76 2.08 -6.80
C VAL A 145 12.42 2.71 -6.45
N GLU A 146 12.41 3.94 -5.95
CA GLU A 146 11.19 4.69 -5.64
C GLU A 146 10.37 4.94 -6.90
N VAL A 147 11.01 5.34 -8.00
CA VAL A 147 10.35 5.52 -9.30
C VAL A 147 9.70 4.21 -9.76
N LEU A 148 10.45 3.09 -9.72
CA LEU A 148 9.96 1.78 -10.13
C LEU A 148 8.78 1.31 -9.25
N ILE A 149 8.96 1.31 -7.92
CA ILE A 149 7.93 0.86 -6.97
C ILE A 149 6.67 1.70 -7.12
N SER A 150 6.80 3.04 -7.13
CA SER A 150 5.65 3.91 -7.26
C SER A 150 4.96 3.79 -8.62
N GLY A 151 5.70 3.62 -9.72
CA GLY A 151 5.12 3.37 -11.04
C GLY A 151 4.35 2.05 -11.10
N VAL A 152 4.92 0.97 -10.56
CA VAL A 152 4.27 -0.36 -10.50
C VAL A 152 3.01 -0.31 -9.64
N LEU A 153 3.07 0.28 -8.44
CA LEU A 153 1.91 0.39 -7.55
C LEU A 153 0.80 1.29 -8.12
N LEU A 154 1.18 2.34 -8.86
CA LEU A 154 0.23 3.23 -9.51
C LEU A 154 -0.57 2.47 -10.58
N VAL A 155 0.12 1.73 -11.46
CA VAL A 155 -0.51 0.87 -12.49
C VAL A 155 -1.31 -0.25 -11.83
N TYR A 156 -0.76 -0.93 -10.83
CA TYR A 156 -1.46 -1.99 -10.10
C TYR A 156 -2.81 -1.52 -9.56
N GLY A 157 -2.88 -0.34 -8.92
CA GLY A 157 -4.15 0.17 -8.40
C GLY A 157 -5.22 0.37 -9.48
N VAL A 158 -4.85 0.86 -10.68
CA VAL A 158 -5.78 0.95 -11.83
C VAL A 158 -6.25 -0.42 -12.28
N LEU A 159 -5.31 -1.36 -12.40
CA LEU A 159 -5.61 -2.71 -12.89
C LEU A 159 -6.45 -3.52 -11.90
N VAL A 160 -6.36 -3.23 -10.61
CA VAL A 160 -7.20 -3.86 -9.57
C VAL A 160 -8.63 -3.33 -9.60
N ARG A 161 -8.83 -2.06 -9.97
CA ARG A 161 -10.15 -1.45 -10.06
C ARG A 161 -10.22 -0.47 -11.23
N ILE A 162 -10.90 -0.86 -12.30
CA ILE A 162 -10.98 -0.05 -13.52
C ILE A 162 -11.70 1.30 -13.30
N ASP A 163 -12.66 1.35 -12.37
CA ASP A 163 -13.37 2.58 -11.99
C ASP A 163 -12.47 3.60 -11.26
N ALA A 164 -11.22 3.23 -10.97
CA ALA A 164 -10.28 4.09 -10.28
C ALA A 164 -9.70 5.21 -11.16
N LEU A 165 -9.91 5.17 -12.48
CA LEU A 165 -9.37 6.14 -13.44
C LEU A 165 -9.42 7.61 -12.99
N PRO A 166 -10.52 8.13 -12.39
CA PRO A 166 -10.56 9.51 -11.92
C PRO A 166 -9.49 9.84 -10.87
N GLY A 167 -9.16 8.90 -9.98
CA GLY A 167 -8.10 9.08 -8.97
C GLY A 167 -6.69 8.83 -9.53
N PHE A 168 -6.57 8.01 -10.58
CA PHE A 168 -5.30 7.74 -11.25
C PHE A 168 -4.75 8.99 -11.92
N ILE A 169 -5.58 9.73 -12.65
CA ILE A 169 -5.16 10.91 -13.44
C ILE A 169 -4.37 11.92 -12.60
N PRO A 170 -4.88 12.46 -11.47
CA PRO A 170 -4.14 13.45 -10.68
C PRO A 170 -2.88 12.86 -10.05
N LEU A 171 -2.92 11.59 -9.61
CA LEU A 171 -1.76 10.96 -8.97
C LEU A 171 -0.65 10.64 -9.98
N ALA A 172 -1.02 10.22 -11.20
CA ALA A 172 -0.10 10.01 -12.31
C ALA A 172 0.53 11.32 -12.78
N ALA A 173 -0.25 12.40 -12.89
CA ALA A 173 0.28 13.71 -13.19
C ALA A 173 1.29 14.16 -12.13
N LEU A 174 0.97 14.01 -10.84
CA LEU A 174 1.89 14.31 -9.76
C LEU A 174 3.16 13.45 -9.82
N TRP A 175 3.02 12.16 -10.12
CA TRP A 175 4.13 11.24 -10.29
C TRP A 175 5.08 11.72 -11.39
N VAL A 176 4.56 12.05 -12.58
CA VAL A 176 5.35 12.60 -13.69
C VAL A 176 6.06 13.88 -13.27
N LEU A 177 5.35 14.82 -12.64
CA LEU A 177 5.93 16.10 -12.21
C LEU A 177 7.06 15.95 -11.19
N VAL A 178 6.95 14.99 -10.26
CA VAL A 178 7.99 14.75 -9.25
C VAL A 178 9.17 13.98 -9.82
N VAL A 179 8.91 12.99 -10.70
CA VAL A 179 9.95 12.13 -11.30
C VAL A 179 10.77 12.89 -12.33
N PHE A 180 10.12 13.65 -13.21
CA PHE A 180 10.77 14.39 -14.29
C PHE A 180 11.06 15.85 -13.92
N ARG A 181 11.04 16.20 -12.63
CA ARG A 181 11.37 17.55 -12.19
C ARG A 181 12.81 17.90 -12.56
N ASN A 182 12.98 18.74 -13.57
CA ASN A 182 14.25 19.39 -13.85
C ASN A 182 14.57 20.32 -12.66
N LYS A 183 15.81 20.21 -12.15
CA LYS A 183 16.39 21.22 -11.26
C LYS A 183 17.32 22.04 -12.12
#